data_AF-A0A967PWS2-F1
#
_entry.id   AF-A0A967PWS2-F1
#
_cell.length_a   1.000
_cell.length_b   1.000
_cell.length_c   1.000
_cell.angle_alpha   90.00
_cell.angle_beta   90.00
_cell.angle_gamma   90.00
#
_symmetry.space_group_name_H-M   'P 1'
#
loop_
_entity.id
_entity.type
_entity.pdbx_description
1 polymer ?
#
loop_
_entity_poly.entity_id
_entity_poly.type
_entity_poly.pdbx_seq_one_letter_code
_entity_poly.pdbx_strand_id
1 'polypeptide(L)'
;VIIESKLRDGSLREAVREMGIPMLVYEAGEALRFNEMAINLGVRGIVAVMREIGMLPRRKEKRGFEPLVAKSTTWVRAPISGILPWRRPLGARVEKGDAVAVVADPFGEQ
;
A
#
# COMPACT_ATOMS: atom_id res chain seq x y z
N VAL A 1 -2.93 -6.11 -1.51
CA VAL A 1 -3.30 -6.24 -0.09
C VAL A 1 -4.33 -5.17 0.20
N ILE A 2 -5.41 -5.49 0.91
CA ILE A 2 -6.41 -4.53 1.36
C ILE A 2 -6.23 -4.36 2.87
N ILE A 3 -6.23 -3.12 3.34
CA ILE A 3 -6.05 -2.79 4.75
C ILE A 3 -7.25 -1.98 5.19
N GLU A 4 -7.93 -2.43 6.26
CA GLU A 4 -8.88 -1.59 6.97
C GLU A 4 -8.10 -0.64 7.89
N SER A 5 -7.94 0.61 7.46
CA SER A 5 -7.20 1.61 8.22
C SER A 5 -8.14 2.42 9.12
N LYS A 6 -7.70 2.67 10.37
CA LYS A 6 -8.36 3.65 11.23
C LYS A 6 -8.36 5.02 10.55
N LEU A 7 -9.42 5.78 10.78
CA LEU A 7 -9.45 7.17 10.36
C LEU A 7 -8.45 8.01 11.15
N ARG A 8 -8.00 9.06 10.47
CA ARG A 8 -7.16 10.09 11.03
C ARG A 8 -7.98 11.38 11.08
N ASP A 9 -8.02 11.97 12.27
CA ASP A 9 -8.67 13.26 12.51
C ASP A 9 -8.10 14.35 11.58
N GLY A 10 -8.99 15.17 11.03
CA GLY A 10 -8.70 16.23 10.07
C GLY A 10 -8.30 15.77 8.67
N SER A 11 -8.49 14.47 8.34
CA SER A 11 -8.11 13.96 7.01
C SER A 11 -9.24 14.03 6.00
N LEU A 12 -8.90 14.09 4.71
CA LEU A 12 -9.88 13.99 3.62
C LEU A 12 -10.75 12.72 3.74
N ARG A 13 -10.18 11.62 4.24
CA ARG A 13 -10.91 10.37 4.49
C ARG A 13 -12.03 10.56 5.52
N GLU A 14 -11.81 11.37 6.54
CA GLU A 14 -12.81 11.67 7.54
C GLU A 14 -13.95 12.49 6.96
N ALA A 15 -13.64 13.62 6.34
CA ALA A 15 -14.64 14.50 5.74
C ALA A 15 -15.55 13.75 4.75
N VAL A 16 -14.97 12.92 3.87
CA VAL A 16 -15.75 12.15 2.89
C VAL A 16 -16.59 11.05 3.55
N ARG A 17 -16.09 10.43 4.62
CA ARG A 17 -16.84 9.41 5.38
C ARG A 17 -18.02 10.03 6.12
N GLU A 18 -17.85 11.21 6.70
CA GLU A 18 -18.94 11.96 7.37
C GLU A 18 -20.08 12.29 6.39
N MET A 19 -19.76 12.49 5.11
CA MET A 19 -20.74 12.65 4.04
C MET A 19 -21.37 11.32 3.57
N GLY A 20 -20.99 10.17 4.14
CA GLY A 20 -21.48 8.85 3.74
C GLY A 20 -20.98 8.39 2.37
N ILE A 21 -19.91 9.00 1.84
CA ILE A 21 -19.37 8.66 0.52
C ILE A 21 -18.27 7.60 0.69
N PRO A 22 -18.33 6.48 -0.07
CA PRO A 22 -17.27 5.47 -0.04
C PRO A 22 -15.94 6.03 -0.55
N MET A 23 -14.82 5.63 0.08
CA MET A 23 -13.48 5.99 -0.37
C MET A 23 -12.55 4.78 -0.42
N LEU A 24 -11.71 4.75 -1.44
CA LEU A 24 -10.57 3.85 -1.56
C LEU A 24 -9.29 4.68 -1.71
N VAL A 25 -8.25 4.33 -0.96
CA VAL A 25 -6.90 4.89 -1.13
C VAL A 25 -6.03 3.87 -1.82
N TYR A 26 -5.37 4.29 -2.89
CA TYR A 26 -4.37 3.51 -3.60
C TYR A 26 -2.97 4.01 -3.24
N GLU A 27 -2.19 3.14 -2.60
CA GLU A 27 -0.79 3.41 -2.26
C GLU A 27 0.11 2.54 -3.14
N ALA A 28 0.94 3.17 -3.98
CA ALA A 28 1.90 2.47 -4.82
C ALA A 28 3.05 3.38 -5.27
N GLY A 29 4.19 2.77 -5.56
CA GLY A 29 5.40 3.47 -6.00
C GLY A 29 6.31 3.89 -4.85
N GLU A 30 7.19 4.85 -5.13
CA GLU A 30 8.20 5.38 -4.22
C GLU A 30 8.25 6.91 -4.32
N ALA A 31 8.83 7.56 -3.31
CA ALA A 31 8.98 9.00 -3.32
C ALA A 31 9.94 9.45 -4.44
N LEU A 32 9.63 10.59 -5.06
CA LEU A 32 10.52 11.31 -5.99
C LEU A 32 10.94 10.54 -7.27
N ARG A 33 10.29 9.42 -7.60
CA ARG A 33 10.53 8.70 -8.86
C ARG A 33 9.24 8.21 -9.48
N PHE A 34 9.17 8.24 -10.82
CA PHE A 34 8.08 7.59 -11.55
C PHE A 34 8.26 6.07 -11.53
N ASN A 35 7.22 5.38 -11.08
CA ASN A 35 7.10 3.94 -11.19
C ASN A 35 6.00 3.63 -12.21
N GLU A 36 6.40 3.34 -13.45
CA GLU A 36 5.49 3.14 -14.57
C GLU A 36 4.47 2.03 -14.30
N MET A 37 4.89 0.94 -13.65
CA MET A 37 4.00 -0.16 -13.27
C MET A 37 2.93 0.31 -12.28
N ALA A 38 3.31 1.05 -11.23
CA ALA A 38 2.38 1.59 -10.24
C ALA A 38 1.36 2.56 -10.86
N ILE A 39 1.82 3.42 -11.79
CA ILE A 39 0.97 4.37 -12.51
C ILE A 39 -0.04 3.62 -13.37
N ASN A 40 0.42 2.69 -14.20
CA ASN A 40 -0.44 1.91 -15.08
C ASN A 40 -1.48 1.09 -14.30
N LEU A 41 -1.11 0.52 -13.15
CA LEU A 41 -2.03 -0.17 -12.26
C LEU A 41 -3.07 0.79 -11.65
N GLY A 42 -2.65 1.98 -11.20
CA GLY A 42 -3.54 3.00 -10.66
C GLY A 42 -4.59 3.46 -11.68
N VAL A 43 -4.16 3.78 -12.90
CA VAL A 43 -5.07 4.17 -14.00
C VAL A 43 -6.06 3.05 -14.31
N ARG A 44 -5.60 1.80 -14.40
CA ARG A 44 -6.49 0.64 -14.62
C ARG A 44 -7.51 0.48 -13.49
N GLY A 45 -7.10 0.70 -12.24
CA GLY A 45 -7.97 0.64 -11.07
C GLY A 45 -9.05 1.71 -11.09
N ILE A 46 -8.69 2.97 -11.36
CA ILE A 46 -9.65 4.08 -11.48
C ILE A 46 -10.69 3.77 -12.55
N VAL A 47 -10.26 3.35 -13.74
CA VAL A 47 -11.18 3.01 -14.83
C VAL A 47 -12.08 1.82 -14.48
N ALA A 48 -11.58 0.84 -13.72
CA ALA A 48 -12.38 -0.28 -13.23
C ALA A 48 -13.47 0.20 -12.24
N VAL A 49 -13.11 1.06 -11.27
CA VAL A 49 -14.07 1.66 -10.34
C VAL A 49 -15.13 2.48 -11.08
N MET A 50 -14.72 3.32 -12.03
CA MET A 50 -15.65 4.11 -12.84
C MET A 50 -16.65 3.24 -13.61
N ARG A 51 -16.23 2.08 -14.13
CA ARG A 51 -17.15 1.11 -14.75
C ARG A 51 -18.10 0.48 -13.74
N GLU A 52 -17.59 0.13 -12.56
CA GLU A 52 -18.39 -0.50 -11.50
C GLU A 52 -19.51 0.43 -11.01
N ILE A 53 -19.21 1.71 -10.82
CA ILE A 53 -20.18 2.73 -10.39
C ILE A 53 -20.99 3.32 -11.55
N GLY A 54 -20.90 2.75 -12.76
CA GLY A 54 -21.73 3.14 -13.90
C GLY A 54 -21.32 4.43 -14.64
N MET A 55 -20.17 5.02 -14.34
CA MET A 55 -19.65 6.20 -15.07
C MET A 55 -19.12 5.85 -16.47
N LEU A 56 -18.74 4.58 -16.70
CA LEU A 56 -18.23 4.10 -17.99
C LEU A 56 -18.92 2.80 -18.42
N PRO A 57 -19.01 2.51 -19.73
CA PRO A 57 -19.61 1.27 -20.23
C PRO A 57 -18.92 0.02 -19.66
N ARG A 58 -19.74 -0.97 -19.30
CA ARG A 58 -19.28 -2.27 -18.82
C ARG A 58 -18.45 -3.00 -19.88
N ARG A 59 -17.43 -3.72 -19.44
CA ARG A 59 -16.56 -4.56 -20.27
C ARG A 59 -16.54 -5.96 -19.67
N LYS A 60 -16.34 -7.01 -20.50
CA LYS A 60 -16.15 -8.38 -20.01
C LYS A 60 -15.11 -8.41 -18.88
N GLU A 61 -15.52 -8.95 -17.74
CA GLU A 61 -14.65 -9.18 -16.60
C GLU A 61 -13.58 -10.20 -16.96
N LYS A 62 -12.35 -9.94 -16.51
CA LYS A 62 -11.29 -10.96 -16.48
C LYS A 62 -11.46 -11.78 -15.21
N ARG A 63 -10.92 -13.01 -15.22
CA ARG A 63 -10.86 -13.87 -14.03
C ARG A 63 -10.34 -13.06 -12.83
N GLY A 64 -11.09 -13.12 -11.73
CA GLY A 64 -10.76 -12.40 -10.50
C GLY A 64 -9.47 -12.89 -9.85
N PHE A 65 -8.93 -12.06 -8.97
CA PHE A 65 -7.86 -12.40 -8.04
C PHE A 65 -8.43 -12.33 -6.63
N GLU A 66 -8.10 -13.29 -5.78
CA GLU A 66 -8.48 -13.28 -4.37
C GLU A 66 -7.59 -12.29 -3.60
N PRO A 67 -8.13 -11.16 -3.10
CA PRO A 67 -7.31 -10.17 -2.42
C PRO A 67 -6.88 -10.66 -1.03
N LEU A 68 -5.60 -10.41 -0.69
CA LEU A 68 -5.16 -10.55 0.69
C LEU A 68 -5.72 -9.39 1.53
N VAL A 69 -6.63 -9.68 2.45
CA VAL A 69 -7.17 -8.70 3.41
C VAL A 69 -6.40 -8.81 4.72
N ALA A 70 -5.66 -7.74 5.06
CA ALA A 70 -4.92 -7.65 6.30
C ALA A 70 -5.82 -7.15 7.44
N LYS A 71 -5.91 -7.92 8.51
CA LYS A 71 -6.72 -7.60 9.71
C LYS A 71 -6.03 -6.62 10.66
N SER A 72 -4.71 -6.51 10.56
CA SER A 72 -3.89 -5.65 11.43
C SER A 72 -2.61 -5.24 10.72
N THR A 73 -2.07 -4.09 11.09
CA THR A 73 -0.78 -3.60 10.64
C THR A 73 0.10 -3.28 11.84
N THR A 74 1.41 -3.37 11.68
CA THR A 74 2.38 -3.04 12.73
C THR A 74 3.57 -2.35 12.11
N TRP A 75 4.02 -1.27 12.76
CA TRP A 75 5.22 -0.56 12.38
C TRP A 75 6.41 -1.14 13.14
N VAL A 76 7.42 -1.58 12.40
CA VAL A 76 8.73 -1.92 12.96
C VAL A 76 9.60 -0.67 12.85
N ARG A 77 10.14 -0.20 13.97
CA ARG A 77 11.01 0.98 14.02
C ARG A 77 12.45 0.57 14.26
N ALA A 78 13.38 1.26 13.61
CA ALA A 78 14.79 1.15 13.93
C ALA A 78 15.02 1.63 15.38
N PRO A 79 15.70 0.84 16.23
CA PRO A 79 15.96 1.22 17.62
C PRO A 79 17.11 2.24 17.75
N ILE A 80 17.94 2.34 16.71
CA ILE A 80 19.13 3.19 16.64
C ILE A 80 19.21 3.89 15.28
N SER A 81 19.99 4.97 15.22
CA SER A 81 20.30 5.70 13.98
C SER A 81 21.30 4.92 13.13
N GLY A 82 21.18 5.02 11.82
CA GLY A 82 22.12 4.41 10.88
C GLY A 82 21.56 4.31 9.46
N ILE A 83 22.24 3.55 8.63
CA ILE A 83 21.81 3.17 7.29
C ILE A 83 20.99 1.87 7.42
N LEU A 84 19.88 1.76 6.68
CA LEU A 84 18.97 0.60 6.75
C LEU A 84 19.04 -0.25 5.46
N PRO A 85 20.04 -1.13 5.30
CA PRO A 85 20.02 -2.14 4.25
C PRO A 85 18.88 -3.15 4.46
N TRP A 86 18.03 -3.29 3.43
CA TRP A 86 16.93 -4.26 3.42
C TRP A 86 17.44 -5.68 3.20
N ARG A 87 16.91 -6.67 3.95
CA ARG A 87 17.19 -8.11 3.76
C ARG A 87 16.06 -8.87 3.06
N ARG A 88 14.89 -8.24 2.94
CA ARG A 88 13.70 -8.78 2.27
C ARG A 88 13.14 -7.73 1.32
N PRO A 89 12.73 -8.11 0.09
CA PRO A 89 12.10 -7.17 -0.84
C PRO A 89 10.67 -6.84 -0.39
N LEU A 90 10.13 -5.72 -0.89
CA LEU A 90 8.73 -5.36 -0.70
C LEU A 90 7.80 -6.46 -1.23
N GLY A 91 6.75 -6.78 -0.47
CA GLY A 91 5.79 -7.83 -0.82
C GLY A 91 6.22 -9.26 -0.43
N ALA A 92 7.43 -9.44 0.12
CA ALA A 92 7.84 -10.72 0.69
C ALA A 92 6.96 -11.12 1.88
N ARG A 93 6.65 -12.42 1.99
CA ARG A 93 6.11 -13.01 3.21
C ARG A 93 7.25 -13.23 4.20
N VAL A 94 7.00 -12.98 5.47
CA VAL A 94 7.97 -13.15 6.56
C VAL A 94 7.29 -13.80 7.76
N GLU A 95 8.07 -14.52 8.55
CA GLU A 95 7.63 -15.19 9.78
C GLU A 95 8.25 -14.55 11.02
N LYS A 96 7.73 -14.91 12.20
CA LYS A 96 8.30 -14.43 13.46
C LYS A 96 9.74 -14.93 13.59
N GLY A 97 10.67 -13.99 13.74
CA GLY A 97 12.10 -14.27 13.83
C GLY A 97 12.87 -13.96 12.54
N ASP A 98 12.19 -13.71 11.43
CA ASP A 98 12.86 -13.28 10.19
C ASP A 98 13.46 -11.87 10.34
N ALA A 99 14.73 -11.74 9.95
CA ALA A 99 15.37 -10.45 9.80
C ALA A 99 14.87 -9.74 8.53
N VAL A 100 14.05 -8.69 8.71
CA VAL A 100 13.51 -7.87 7.60
C VAL A 100 14.52 -6.87 7.03
N ALA A 101 15.36 -6.32 7.89
CA ALA A 101 16.40 -5.34 7.59
C ALA A 101 17.46 -5.36 8.69
N VAL A 102 18.58 -4.69 8.46
CA VAL A 102 19.63 -4.45 9.45
C VAL A 102 19.89 -2.96 9.51
N VAL A 103 20.21 -2.43 10.69
CA VAL A 103 20.75 -1.07 10.83
C VAL A 103 22.26 -1.20 10.89
N ALA A 104 22.96 -0.48 10.04
CA ALA A 104 24.42 -0.48 9.98
C ALA A 104 24.95 0.95 10.07
N ASP A 105 26.18 1.09 10.54
CA ASP A 105 26.94 2.33 10.44
C ASP A 105 27.40 2.59 8.99
N PRO A 106 28.02 3.75 8.69
CA PRO A 106 28.54 4.04 7.35
C PRO A 106 29.62 3.08 6.84
N PHE A 107 30.27 2.31 7.72
CA PHE A 107 31.32 1.34 7.39
C PHE A 107 30.78 -0.09 7.23
N GLY A 108 29.50 -0.32 7.57
CA GLY A 108 28.84 -1.62 7.45
C GLY A 108 28.89 -2.46 8.74
N GLU A 109 29.35 -1.90 9.86
CA GLU A 109 29.29 -2.54 11.17
C GLU A 109 27.87 -2.42 11.75
N GLN A 110 27.43 -3.45 12.49
CA GLN A 110 26.05 -3.65 12.97
C GLN A 110 25.91 -3.38 14.46
#